data_AF-A0A8C0JWL5-F1
#
_entry.id   AF-A0A8C0JWL5-F1
#
_cell.length_a   1.000
_cell.length_b   1.000
_cell.length_c   1.000
_cell.angle_alpha   90.00
_cell.angle_beta   90.00
_cell.angle_gamma   90.00
#
_symmetry.space_group_name_H-M   'P 1'
#
loop_
_entity.id
_entity.type
_entity.pdbx_description
1 polymer ?
#
loop_
_entity_poly.entity_id
_entity_poly.type
_entity_poly.pdbx_seq_one_letter_code
_entity_poly.pdbx_strand_id
1 'polypeptide(L)'
;MKHSSKVSVSGVPKSDNPRSGKDYKMHLTNRAISARRIQRAWLSHVNKRIFKLLKHTVCAAEYCVTREILKKVSPLEAELVKDPSMKYKVRFRFSGETFPPFIVFKIFLHTEGHGNKYFNGKNLLKPSSEAVADACKIMGKKKFYHQVMEDECLFQKFKITDKIDIVTLKDYMQYSSLLDETPASSGGRNNYWRKLDLKNIPRTMIIYDIVDYAESGIISNRLQKEMKYLLQRPQTEEMRQRQLRIVSEVRCPSSVSAIKPLYRPYQQQNQIKHLGRQSKQALMNVEKMKKAYKMAKEKNASVGTVS
;
A
#
# COMPACT_ATOMS: atom_id res chain seq x y z
N MET A 1 -5.96 91.32 -52.79
CA MET A 1 -5.14 90.14 -53.16
C MET A 1 -5.91 88.91 -52.65
N LYS A 2 -6.71 88.25 -53.50
CA LYS A 2 -6.41 86.96 -54.17
C LYS A 2 -5.74 85.97 -53.19
N HIS A 3 -6.34 84.85 -52.78
CA HIS A 3 -6.90 83.81 -53.64
C HIS A 3 -8.03 82.97 -53.01
N SER A 4 -8.94 82.54 -53.89
CA SER A 4 -9.96 81.49 -53.76
C SER A 4 -9.36 80.10 -53.96
N SER A 5 -9.88 79.09 -53.27
CA SER A 5 -9.89 77.68 -53.72
C SER A 5 -11.02 76.91 -53.00
N LYS A 6 -12.17 76.71 -53.66
CA LYS A 6 -12.56 75.53 -54.46
C LYS A 6 -12.72 74.23 -53.64
N VAL A 7 -13.99 73.86 -53.48
CA VAL A 7 -14.48 72.53 -53.13
C VAL A 7 -14.30 71.59 -54.34
N SER A 8 -13.88 70.35 -54.07
CA SER A 8 -14.09 69.21 -54.96
C SER A 8 -14.41 67.97 -54.11
N VAL A 9 -15.63 67.46 -54.28
CA VAL A 9 -16.15 66.22 -53.70
C VAL A 9 -15.65 65.02 -54.52
N SER A 10 -15.70 63.85 -53.89
CA SER A 10 -15.70 62.49 -54.47
C SER A 10 -14.33 61.83 -54.69
N GLY A 11 -13.95 61.00 -53.70
CA GLY A 11 -12.97 59.93 -53.84
C GLY A 11 -13.27 58.82 -52.85
N VAL A 12 -13.96 57.78 -53.32
CA VAL A 12 -14.22 56.49 -52.65
C VAL A 12 -12.97 55.99 -51.89
N PRO A 13 -13.06 55.51 -50.63
CA PRO A 13 -11.98 54.76 -50.04
C PRO A 13 -11.93 53.40 -50.75
N LYS A 14 -10.86 53.16 -51.52
CA LYS A 14 -10.54 51.85 -52.05
C LYS A 14 -10.36 50.87 -50.90
N SER A 15 -11.27 49.89 -50.85
CA SER A 15 -11.00 48.56 -50.34
C SER A 15 -9.71 48.03 -50.95
N ASP A 16 -8.78 47.56 -50.12
CA ASP A 16 -8.20 46.21 -50.22
C ASP A 16 -6.96 46.07 -49.35
N ASN A 17 -7.12 45.36 -48.23
CA ASN A 17 -6.15 44.34 -47.83
C ASN A 17 -6.82 43.38 -46.84
N PRO A 18 -7.32 42.21 -47.28
CA PRO A 18 -7.79 41.17 -46.39
C PRO A 18 -6.58 40.40 -45.83
N ARG A 19 -5.77 41.04 -44.98
CA ARG A 19 -4.74 40.33 -44.20
C ARG A 19 -5.23 39.84 -42.85
N SER A 20 -6.38 40.29 -42.34
CA SER A 20 -6.68 40.11 -40.91
C SER A 20 -7.31 38.76 -40.50
N GLY A 21 -7.89 37.98 -41.42
CA GLY A 21 -8.61 36.74 -41.06
C GLY A 21 -7.70 35.57 -40.68
N LYS A 22 -6.56 35.40 -41.38
CA LYS A 22 -5.58 34.36 -41.07
C LYS A 22 -4.79 34.67 -39.80
N ASP A 23 -4.42 35.93 -39.59
CA ASP A 23 -3.67 36.38 -38.42
C ASP A 23 -4.50 36.32 -37.13
N TYR A 24 -5.80 36.68 -37.20
CA TYR A 24 -6.70 36.56 -36.05
C TYR A 24 -6.97 35.10 -35.68
N LYS A 25 -7.16 34.22 -36.68
CA LYS A 25 -7.33 32.77 -36.47
C LYS A 25 -6.05 32.14 -35.93
N MET A 26 -4.88 32.51 -36.46
CA MET A 26 -3.56 32.08 -35.97
C MET A 26 -3.31 32.55 -34.52
N HIS A 27 -3.69 33.78 -34.19
CA HIS A 27 -3.56 34.33 -32.85
C HIS A 27 -4.51 33.67 -31.83
N LEU A 28 -5.75 33.37 -32.24
CA LEU A 28 -6.68 32.57 -31.44
C LEU A 28 -6.14 31.15 -31.20
N THR A 29 -5.57 30.52 -32.23
CA THR A 29 -4.94 29.19 -32.09
C THR A 29 -3.70 29.25 -31.19
N ASN A 30 -2.90 30.32 -31.26
CA ASN A 30 -1.73 30.50 -30.39
C ASN A 30 -2.12 30.75 -28.93
N ARG A 31 -3.21 31.48 -28.69
CA ARG A 31 -3.82 31.65 -27.35
C ARG A 31 -4.36 30.33 -26.82
N ALA A 32 -5.07 29.55 -27.64
CA ALA A 32 -5.59 28.25 -27.24
C ALA A 32 -4.46 27.24 -26.93
N ILE A 33 -3.39 27.23 -27.75
CA ILE A 33 -2.19 26.41 -27.50
C ILE A 33 -1.51 26.83 -26.20
N SER A 34 -1.35 28.15 -25.98
CA SER A 34 -0.77 28.69 -24.74
C SER A 34 -1.62 28.34 -23.51
N ALA A 35 -2.94 28.53 -23.57
CA ALA A 35 -3.86 28.17 -22.51
C ALA A 35 -3.78 26.67 -22.19
N ARG A 36 -3.75 25.81 -23.23
CA ARG A 36 -3.59 24.36 -23.07
C ARG A 36 -2.26 23.98 -22.41
N ARG A 37 -1.17 24.69 -22.74
CA ARG A 37 0.14 24.50 -22.09
C ARG A 37 0.08 24.86 -20.61
N ILE A 38 -0.52 26.00 -20.27
CA ILE A 38 -0.70 26.45 -18.88
C ILE A 38 -1.56 25.45 -18.10
N GLN A 39 -2.69 25.02 -18.65
CA GLN A 39 -3.57 24.02 -18.04
C GLN A 39 -2.85 22.70 -17.78
N ARG A 40 -2.10 22.18 -18.78
CA ARG A 40 -1.30 20.96 -18.62
C ARG A 40 -0.22 21.11 -17.55
N ALA A 41 0.47 22.25 -17.52
CA ALA A 41 1.49 22.53 -16.52
C ALA A 41 0.88 22.59 -15.10
N TRP A 42 -0.28 23.24 -14.96
CA TRP A 42 -1.03 23.30 -13.72
C TRP A 42 -1.51 21.93 -13.25
N LEU A 43 -2.16 21.15 -14.12
CA LEU A 43 -2.59 19.78 -13.81
C LEU A 43 -1.42 18.88 -13.44
N SER A 44 -0.29 18.99 -14.17
CA SER A 44 0.93 18.25 -13.83
C SER A 44 1.46 18.65 -12.45
N HIS A 45 1.43 19.93 -12.11
CA HIS A 45 1.85 20.43 -10.80
C HIS A 45 0.95 19.89 -9.68
N VAL A 46 -0.37 19.94 -9.85
CA VAL A 46 -1.35 19.40 -8.89
C VAL A 46 -1.18 17.89 -8.73
N ASN A 47 -1.08 17.14 -9.83
CA ASN A 47 -0.90 15.68 -9.80
C ASN A 47 0.41 15.29 -9.10
N LYS A 48 1.52 15.98 -9.39
CA LYS A 48 2.80 15.76 -8.70
C LYS A 48 2.70 16.04 -7.21
N ARG A 49 1.95 17.06 -6.79
CA ARG A 49 1.71 17.37 -5.38
C ARG A 49 0.92 16.27 -4.69
N ILE A 50 -0.21 15.87 -5.27
CA ILE A 50 -1.05 14.78 -4.75
C ILE A 50 -0.24 13.48 -4.64
N PHE A 51 0.51 13.13 -5.68
CA PHE A 51 1.32 11.91 -5.68
C PHE A 51 2.39 11.92 -4.57
N LYS A 52 3.05 13.06 -4.32
CA LYS A 52 4.00 13.18 -3.21
C LYS A 52 3.33 12.92 -1.86
N LEU A 53 2.16 13.51 -1.62
CA LEU A 53 1.41 13.31 -0.37
C LEU A 53 0.96 11.86 -0.21
N LEU A 54 0.43 11.25 -1.27
CA LEU A 54 0.04 9.84 -1.29
C LEU A 54 1.25 8.93 -1.03
N LYS A 55 2.43 9.26 -1.60
CA LYS A 55 3.67 8.53 -1.34
C LYS A 55 4.06 8.60 0.14
N HIS A 56 4.02 9.78 0.76
CA HIS A 56 4.27 9.93 2.19
C HIS A 56 3.25 9.15 3.04
N THR A 57 2.00 9.13 2.61
CA THR A 57 0.92 8.38 3.25
C THR A 57 1.19 6.89 3.24
N VAL A 58 1.54 6.31 2.09
CA VAL A 58 1.89 4.88 1.97
C VAL A 58 3.09 4.53 2.84
N CYS A 59 4.14 5.35 2.83
CA CYS A 59 5.30 5.12 3.70
C CYS A 59 4.92 5.19 5.19
N ALA A 60 4.15 6.20 5.61
CA ALA A 60 3.71 6.30 7.00
C ALA A 60 2.81 5.12 7.39
N ALA A 61 1.94 4.67 6.47
CA ALA A 61 1.10 3.50 6.66
C ALA A 61 1.93 2.25 6.92
N GLU A 62 2.96 1.99 6.13
CA GLU A 62 3.84 0.82 6.27
C GLU A 62 4.69 0.84 7.55
N TYR A 63 5.26 1.99 7.92
CA TYR A 63 6.26 2.04 9.00
C TYR A 63 5.69 2.41 10.38
N CYS A 64 4.60 3.16 10.44
CA CYS A 64 4.17 3.78 11.70
C CYS A 64 2.78 3.31 12.15
N VAL A 65 1.82 3.21 11.23
CA VAL A 65 0.38 3.12 11.60
C VAL A 65 -0.31 1.86 11.08
N THR A 66 0.44 0.89 10.55
CA THR A 66 -0.10 -0.36 9.99
C THR A 66 -1.09 -1.02 10.95
N ARG A 67 -0.74 -1.14 12.24
CA ARG A 67 -1.62 -1.79 13.24
C ARG A 67 -2.90 -1.01 13.50
N GLU A 68 -2.82 0.33 13.53
CA GLU A 68 -4.00 1.17 13.76
C GLU A 68 -4.97 1.12 12.59
N ILE A 69 -4.43 1.12 11.37
CA ILE A 69 -5.21 0.91 10.14
C ILE A 69 -5.85 -0.47 10.16
N LEU A 70 -5.10 -1.54 10.45
CA LEU A 70 -5.65 -2.89 10.51
C LEU A 70 -6.75 -3.04 11.55
N LYS A 71 -6.61 -2.45 12.74
CA LYS A 71 -7.67 -2.49 13.77
C LYS A 71 -9.01 -1.92 13.28
N LYS A 72 -8.98 -1.00 12.33
CA LYS A 72 -10.18 -0.41 11.74
C LYS A 72 -10.69 -1.18 10.53
N VAL A 73 -9.79 -1.65 9.66
CA VAL A 73 -10.20 -2.38 8.45
C VAL A 73 -10.60 -3.83 8.75
N SER A 74 -9.84 -4.52 9.60
CA SER A 74 -10.07 -5.92 9.97
C SER A 74 -9.59 -6.18 11.40
N PRO A 75 -10.47 -6.00 12.41
CA PRO A 75 -10.13 -6.21 13.81
C PRO A 75 -9.59 -7.62 14.10
N LEU A 76 -10.18 -8.64 13.46
CA LEU A 76 -9.77 -10.04 13.62
C LEU A 76 -8.34 -10.27 13.15
N GLU A 77 -7.96 -9.75 11.98
CA GLU A 77 -6.58 -9.85 11.49
C GLU A 77 -5.61 -9.02 12.33
N ALA A 78 -6.06 -7.89 12.87
CA ALA A 78 -5.25 -7.05 13.74
C ALA A 78 -4.93 -7.74 15.08
N GLU A 79 -5.85 -8.58 15.58
CA GLU A 79 -5.62 -9.43 16.75
C GLU A 79 -4.62 -10.54 16.45
N LEU A 80 -4.75 -11.22 15.31
CA LEU A 80 -3.78 -12.24 14.87
C LEU A 80 -2.37 -11.66 14.71
N VAL A 81 -2.28 -10.44 14.16
CA VAL A 81 -1.04 -9.65 14.02
C VAL A 81 -0.41 -9.27 15.37
N LYS A 82 -1.18 -9.28 16.46
CA LYS A 82 -0.65 -9.01 17.80
C LYS A 82 0.24 -10.16 18.29
N ASP A 83 0.00 -11.38 17.81
CA ASP A 83 0.74 -12.57 18.21
C ASP A 83 2.23 -12.46 17.81
N PRO A 84 3.18 -12.50 18.76
CA PRO A 84 4.61 -12.47 18.48
C PRO A 84 5.12 -13.65 17.64
N SER A 85 4.41 -14.78 17.64
CA SER A 85 4.77 -15.97 16.85
C SER A 85 4.47 -15.79 15.36
N MET A 86 3.50 -14.94 15.03
CA MET A 86 3.10 -14.64 13.66
C MET A 86 3.95 -13.53 13.08
N LYS A 87 4.95 -13.90 12.27
CA LYS A 87 5.71 -12.94 11.49
C LYS A 87 4.89 -12.55 10.26
N TYR A 88 4.52 -11.27 10.17
CA TYR A 88 3.73 -10.73 9.07
C TYR A 88 4.35 -9.46 8.50
N LYS A 89 3.98 -9.14 7.26
CA LYS A 89 4.31 -7.90 6.57
C LYS A 89 3.07 -7.40 5.84
N VAL A 90 2.57 -6.23 6.23
CA VAL A 90 1.54 -5.54 5.47
C VAL A 90 2.23 -4.70 4.41
N ARG A 91 1.79 -4.83 3.15
CA ARG A 91 2.26 -3.98 2.06
C ARG A 91 1.13 -3.10 1.60
N PHE A 92 1.45 -1.84 1.34
CA PHE A 92 0.53 -0.87 0.77
C PHE A 92 1.00 -0.54 -0.64
N ARG A 93 0.07 -0.40 -1.58
CA ARG A 93 0.38 -0.01 -2.96
C ARG A 93 -0.69 0.91 -3.51
N PHE A 94 -0.35 1.61 -4.58
CA PHE A 94 -1.31 2.35 -5.38
C PHE A 94 -2.03 1.42 -6.35
N SER A 95 -3.31 1.71 -6.58
CA SER A 95 -4.16 1.06 -7.57
C SER A 95 -5.13 2.08 -8.16
N GLY A 96 -5.79 1.70 -9.25
CA GLY A 96 -6.68 2.58 -10.02
C GLY A 96 -6.19 2.79 -11.45
N GLU A 97 -7.16 2.88 -12.36
CA GLU A 97 -6.93 3.09 -13.79
C GLU A 97 -6.69 4.58 -14.12
N THR A 98 -7.25 5.47 -13.30
CA THR A 98 -7.17 6.92 -13.46
C THR A 98 -6.47 7.57 -12.27
N PHE A 99 -5.95 8.79 -12.48
CA PHE A 99 -5.35 9.58 -11.42
C PHE A 99 -6.43 10.45 -10.73
N PRO A 100 -6.38 10.62 -9.39
CA PRO A 100 -5.41 10.07 -8.45
C PRO A 100 -5.64 8.60 -8.08
N PRO A 101 -4.57 7.83 -7.83
CA PRO A 101 -4.72 6.43 -7.47
C PRO A 101 -5.25 6.30 -6.04
N PHE A 102 -6.01 5.23 -5.78
CA PHE A 102 -6.39 4.83 -4.43
C PHE A 102 -5.36 3.87 -3.82
N ILE A 103 -5.36 3.78 -2.49
CA ILE A 103 -4.44 2.91 -1.75
C ILE A 103 -5.11 1.55 -1.55
N VAL A 104 -4.37 0.48 -1.82
CA VAL A 104 -4.78 -0.89 -1.48
C VAL A 104 -3.71 -1.53 -0.61
N PHE A 105 -4.09 -2.50 0.21
CA PHE A 105 -3.18 -3.22 1.08
C PHE A 105 -3.39 -4.73 1.02
N LYS A 106 -2.34 -5.46 1.38
CA LYS A 106 -2.35 -6.93 1.48
C LYS A 106 -1.42 -7.38 2.60
N ILE A 107 -1.85 -8.42 3.31
CA ILE A 107 -1.10 -8.99 4.43
C ILE A 107 -0.35 -10.22 3.90
N PHE A 108 0.96 -10.23 4.12
CA PHE A 108 1.83 -11.33 3.80
C PHE A 108 2.33 -11.95 5.09
N LEU A 109 2.37 -13.28 5.13
CA LEU A 109 3.10 -13.99 6.18
C LEU A 109 4.58 -14.02 5.79
N HIS A 110 5.44 -13.62 6.72
CA HIS A 110 6.87 -13.71 6.54
C HIS A 110 7.34 -15.04 7.11
N THR A 111 7.77 -15.94 6.24
CA THR A 111 8.03 -17.33 6.61
C THR A 111 9.51 -17.64 6.81
N GLU A 112 10.38 -16.62 6.83
CA GLU A 112 11.83 -16.77 7.01
C GLU A 112 12.48 -17.79 6.06
N GLY A 113 11.88 -17.98 4.87
CA GLY A 113 12.35 -18.95 3.87
C GLY A 113 11.68 -20.33 3.96
N HIS A 114 10.88 -20.60 4.98
CA HIS A 114 10.04 -21.80 5.02
C HIS A 114 8.83 -21.62 4.08
N GLY A 115 8.54 -22.60 3.23
CA GLY A 115 7.35 -22.52 2.37
C GLY A 115 6.07 -22.71 3.18
N ASN A 116 5.17 -21.73 3.19
CA ASN A 116 3.82 -21.94 3.71
C ASN A 116 3.03 -22.82 2.74
N LYS A 117 2.57 -23.99 3.23
CA LYS A 117 1.67 -24.85 2.47
C LYS A 117 0.24 -24.42 2.71
N TYR A 118 -0.41 -23.99 1.64
CA TYR A 118 -1.84 -23.74 1.63
C TYR A 118 -2.58 -25.04 1.31
N PHE A 119 -3.45 -25.48 2.21
CA PHE A 119 -4.28 -26.68 2.04
C PHE A 119 -5.68 -26.27 1.59
N ASN A 120 -6.20 -26.95 0.57
CA ASN A 120 -7.60 -26.81 0.15
C ASN A 120 -8.17 -28.18 -0.22
N GLY A 121 -9.49 -28.34 -0.09
CA GLY A 121 -10.16 -29.62 -0.38
C GLY A 121 -9.90 -30.11 -1.80
N LYS A 122 -9.90 -29.19 -2.78
CA LYS A 122 -9.68 -29.50 -4.20
C LYS A 122 -8.33 -30.18 -4.48
N ASN A 123 -7.24 -29.70 -3.87
CA ASN A 123 -5.90 -30.30 -4.08
C ASN A 123 -5.66 -31.54 -3.21
N LEU A 124 -6.40 -31.70 -2.12
CA LEU A 124 -6.19 -32.79 -1.17
C LEU A 124 -7.02 -34.03 -1.52
N LEU A 125 -8.25 -33.82 -1.99
CA LEU A 125 -9.19 -34.91 -2.26
C LEU A 125 -9.10 -35.32 -3.74
N LYS A 126 -8.82 -36.60 -3.98
CA LYS A 126 -8.88 -37.15 -5.33
C LYS A 126 -10.34 -37.23 -5.79
N PRO A 127 -10.68 -36.86 -7.04
CA PRO A 127 -12.07 -36.88 -7.52
C PRO A 127 -12.79 -38.23 -7.33
N SER A 128 -12.06 -39.35 -7.41
CA SER A 128 -12.57 -40.71 -7.23
C SER A 128 -12.50 -41.24 -5.78
N SER A 129 -12.16 -40.39 -4.81
CA SER A 129 -12.06 -40.81 -3.41
C SER A 129 -13.41 -40.79 -2.70
N GLU A 130 -13.59 -41.71 -1.74
CA GLU A 130 -14.77 -41.76 -0.87
C GLU A 130 -14.98 -40.42 -0.13
N ALA A 131 -13.90 -39.73 0.20
CA ALA A 131 -13.94 -38.41 0.83
C ALA A 131 -14.66 -37.33 -0.02
N VAL A 132 -14.63 -37.43 -1.37
CA VAL A 132 -15.41 -36.53 -2.24
C VAL A 132 -16.89 -36.89 -2.22
N ALA A 133 -17.21 -38.19 -2.21
CA ALA A 133 -18.59 -38.65 -2.08
C ALA A 133 -19.20 -38.20 -0.75
N ASP A 134 -18.43 -38.29 0.33
CA ASP A 134 -18.84 -37.83 1.65
C ASP A 134 -18.93 -36.31 1.73
N ALA A 135 -18.01 -35.56 1.10
CA ALA A 135 -18.13 -34.12 0.97
C ALA A 135 -19.44 -33.72 0.26
N CYS A 136 -19.82 -34.43 -0.81
CA CYS A 136 -21.09 -34.21 -1.51
C CYS A 136 -22.31 -34.52 -0.60
N LYS A 137 -22.24 -35.58 0.21
CA LYS A 137 -23.30 -35.90 1.20
C LYS A 137 -23.41 -34.81 2.28
N ILE A 138 -22.29 -34.36 2.83
CA ILE A 138 -22.23 -33.36 3.92
C ILE A 138 -22.68 -31.97 3.43
N MET A 139 -22.18 -31.53 2.27
CA MET A 139 -22.51 -30.22 1.71
C MET A 139 -23.90 -30.16 1.09
N GLY A 140 -24.41 -31.31 0.66
CA GLY A 140 -25.61 -31.45 -0.14
C GLY A 140 -25.34 -31.25 -1.64
N LYS A 141 -26.05 -32.03 -2.47
CA LYS A 141 -25.86 -32.09 -3.93
C LYS A 141 -25.85 -30.71 -4.59
N LYS A 142 -26.80 -29.84 -4.24
CA LYS A 142 -26.93 -28.50 -4.86
C LYS A 142 -25.67 -27.64 -4.69
N LYS A 143 -25.14 -27.55 -3.46
CA LYS A 143 -23.93 -26.75 -3.18
C LYS A 143 -22.70 -27.37 -3.82
N PHE A 144 -22.59 -28.70 -3.77
CA PHE A 144 -21.50 -29.42 -4.41
C PHE A 144 -21.47 -29.20 -5.92
N TYR A 145 -22.60 -29.38 -6.61
CA TYR A 145 -22.71 -29.10 -8.04
C TYR A 145 -22.41 -27.65 -8.38
N HIS A 146 -22.89 -26.70 -7.57
CA HIS A 146 -22.58 -25.29 -7.77
C HIS A 146 -21.07 -25.02 -7.73
N GLN A 147 -20.36 -25.59 -6.75
CA GLN A 147 -18.91 -25.46 -6.66
C GLN A 147 -18.19 -26.03 -7.89
N VAL A 148 -18.61 -27.20 -8.38
CA VAL A 148 -18.04 -27.81 -9.59
C VAL A 148 -18.29 -26.92 -10.82
N MET A 149 -19.47 -26.32 -10.94
CA MET A 149 -19.78 -25.40 -12.04
C MET A 149 -19.00 -24.08 -11.96
N GLU A 150 -18.78 -23.55 -10.76
CA GLU A 150 -17.91 -22.38 -10.56
C GLU A 150 -16.47 -22.69 -10.98
N ASP A 151 -15.94 -23.84 -10.58
CA ASP A 151 -14.59 -24.28 -10.94
C ASP A 151 -14.43 -24.39 -12.47
N GLU A 152 -15.41 -24.98 -13.17
CA GLU A 152 -15.42 -25.05 -14.64
C GLU A 152 -15.50 -23.65 -15.28
N CYS A 153 -16.35 -22.77 -14.74
CA CYS A 153 -16.46 -21.39 -15.22
C CYS A 153 -15.13 -20.62 -15.09
N LEU A 154 -14.44 -20.79 -13.96
CA LEU A 154 -13.12 -20.21 -13.73
C LEU A 154 -12.09 -20.78 -14.71
N PHE A 155 -12.12 -22.09 -14.97
CA PHE A 155 -11.23 -22.71 -15.95
C PHE A 155 -11.45 -22.15 -17.35
N GLN A 156 -12.70 -22.01 -17.79
CA GLN A 156 -13.00 -21.42 -19.09
C GLN A 156 -12.50 -19.97 -19.22
N LYS A 157 -12.63 -19.19 -18.15
CA LYS A 157 -12.23 -17.78 -18.12
C LYS A 157 -10.72 -17.58 -18.09
N PHE A 158 -10.00 -18.34 -17.26
CA PHE A 158 -8.58 -18.08 -16.98
C PHE A 158 -7.62 -19.09 -17.59
N LYS A 159 -8.09 -20.29 -17.96
CA LYS A 159 -7.35 -21.45 -18.49
C LYS A 159 -6.29 -22.05 -17.56
N ILE A 160 -5.70 -21.25 -16.68
CA ILE A 160 -4.71 -21.66 -15.67
C ILE A 160 -5.39 -21.56 -14.32
N THR A 161 -5.91 -22.69 -13.84
CA THR A 161 -6.68 -22.73 -12.58
C THR A 161 -6.17 -23.75 -11.58
N ASP A 162 -5.46 -24.76 -12.05
CA ASP A 162 -4.89 -25.80 -11.21
C ASP A 162 -3.38 -25.91 -11.39
N LYS A 163 -2.72 -26.59 -10.45
CA LYS A 163 -1.26 -26.79 -10.50
C LYS A 163 -0.80 -27.53 -11.74
N ILE A 164 -1.68 -28.32 -12.35
CA ILE A 164 -1.41 -29.12 -13.56
C ILE A 164 -1.33 -28.21 -14.79
N ASP A 165 -2.02 -27.07 -14.77
CA ASP A 165 -2.05 -26.11 -15.88
C ASP A 165 -0.79 -25.22 -15.92
N ILE A 166 0.05 -25.28 -14.88
CA ILE A 166 1.20 -24.40 -14.73
C ILE A 166 2.39 -24.98 -15.49
N VAL A 167 2.75 -24.35 -16.60
CA VAL A 167 3.93 -24.72 -17.39
C VAL A 167 5.05 -23.69 -17.20
N THR A 168 4.69 -22.41 -17.14
CA THR A 168 5.66 -21.29 -17.05
C THR A 168 5.58 -20.55 -15.72
N LEU A 169 6.61 -19.75 -15.43
CA LEU A 169 6.60 -18.85 -14.26
C LEU A 169 5.46 -17.83 -14.34
N LYS A 170 5.08 -17.39 -15.55
CA LYS A 170 3.96 -16.49 -15.77
C LYS A 170 2.64 -17.16 -15.37
N ASP A 171 2.48 -18.44 -15.71
CA ASP A 171 1.30 -19.21 -15.35
C ASP A 171 1.23 -19.40 -13.84
N TYR A 172 2.37 -19.61 -13.18
CA TYR A 172 2.42 -19.66 -11.73
C TYR A 172 1.99 -18.33 -11.09
N MET A 173 2.42 -17.18 -11.63
CA MET A 173 1.99 -15.87 -11.14
C MET A 173 0.49 -15.66 -11.33
N GLN A 174 -0.07 -16.08 -12.47
CA GLN A 174 -1.49 -15.99 -12.76
C GLN A 174 -2.30 -16.89 -11.82
N TYR A 175 -1.92 -18.17 -11.69
CA TYR A 175 -2.51 -19.12 -10.74
C TYR A 175 -2.45 -18.59 -9.31
N SER A 176 -1.32 -18.05 -8.86
CA SER A 176 -1.20 -17.51 -7.50
C SER A 176 -2.09 -16.28 -7.30
N SER A 177 -2.24 -15.42 -8.31
CA SER A 177 -3.15 -14.27 -8.22
C SER A 177 -4.60 -14.73 -8.14
N LEU A 178 -4.98 -15.70 -8.97
CA LEU A 178 -6.30 -16.31 -8.96
C LEU A 178 -6.61 -16.93 -7.59
N LEU A 179 -5.69 -17.74 -7.04
CA LEU A 179 -5.86 -18.30 -5.70
C LEU A 179 -6.07 -17.24 -4.63
N ASP A 180 -5.38 -16.12 -4.71
CA ASP A 180 -5.52 -15.03 -3.74
C ASP A 180 -6.87 -14.29 -3.90
N GLU A 181 -7.42 -14.22 -5.11
CA GLU A 181 -8.72 -13.61 -5.42
C GLU A 181 -9.91 -14.54 -5.14
N THR A 182 -9.72 -15.86 -5.26
CA THR A 182 -10.78 -16.84 -5.01
C THR A 182 -11.17 -16.87 -3.52
N PRO A 183 -12.48 -16.88 -3.19
CA PRO A 183 -12.95 -16.98 -1.81
C PRO A 183 -12.51 -18.26 -1.10
N ALA A 184 -12.42 -18.20 0.22
CA ALA A 184 -12.06 -19.35 1.06
C ALA A 184 -13.09 -20.48 0.99
N SER A 185 -14.37 -20.16 0.82
CA SER A 185 -15.45 -21.13 0.61
C SER A 185 -15.24 -21.98 -0.64
N SER A 186 -14.63 -21.41 -1.67
CA SER A 186 -14.37 -22.03 -2.97
C SER A 186 -12.95 -22.59 -3.05
N GLY A 187 -12.26 -22.75 -1.91
CA GLY A 187 -10.90 -23.31 -1.85
C GLY A 187 -9.76 -22.35 -2.19
N GLY A 188 -10.04 -21.05 -2.34
CA GLY A 188 -9.04 -19.99 -2.51
C GLY A 188 -8.57 -19.37 -1.19
N ARG A 189 -7.57 -18.49 -1.23
CA ARG A 189 -6.94 -17.91 -0.03
C ARG A 189 -7.68 -16.69 0.51
N ASN A 190 -8.60 -16.10 -0.25
CA ASN A 190 -9.29 -14.86 0.13
C ASN A 190 -8.33 -13.74 0.58
N ASN A 191 -7.17 -13.63 -0.06
CA ASN A 191 -6.11 -12.67 0.28
C ASN A 191 -5.86 -11.71 -0.89
N TYR A 192 -6.94 -11.16 -1.43
CA TYR A 192 -6.87 -10.17 -2.50
C TYR A 192 -6.35 -8.82 -1.99
N TRP A 193 -6.04 -7.92 -2.92
CA TRP A 193 -5.66 -6.56 -2.57
C TRP A 193 -6.90 -5.77 -2.14
N ARG A 194 -6.96 -5.39 -0.87
CA ARG A 194 -8.13 -4.70 -0.29
C ARG A 194 -7.97 -3.20 -0.41
N LYS A 195 -9.02 -2.51 -0.85
CA LYS A 195 -9.06 -1.05 -0.90
C LYS A 195 -9.07 -0.47 0.52
N LEU A 196 -8.22 0.53 0.74
CA LEU A 196 -8.22 1.30 1.98
C LEU A 196 -9.18 2.49 1.83
N ASP A 197 -10.41 2.30 2.29
CA ASP A 197 -11.42 3.37 2.27
C ASP A 197 -11.20 4.41 3.38
N LEU A 198 -11.64 5.64 3.12
CA LEU A 198 -11.64 6.74 4.10
C LEU A 198 -12.37 6.38 5.40
N LYS A 199 -13.41 5.54 5.35
CA LYS A 199 -14.14 5.06 6.53
C LYS A 199 -13.25 4.31 7.52
N ASN A 200 -12.19 3.69 7.00
CA ASN A 200 -11.29 2.86 7.79
C ASN A 200 -10.07 3.66 8.32
N ILE A 201 -9.89 4.90 7.87
CA ILE A 201 -8.79 5.76 8.28
C ILE A 201 -9.27 6.67 9.43
N PRO A 202 -8.55 6.72 10.56
CA PRO A 202 -8.90 7.65 11.64
C PRO A 202 -8.84 9.11 11.17
N ARG A 203 -9.96 9.84 11.31
CA ARG A 203 -10.05 11.29 11.01
C ARG A 203 -9.08 12.15 11.84
N THR A 204 -8.60 11.62 12.96
CA THR A 204 -7.60 12.23 13.82
C THR A 204 -6.24 12.38 13.14
N MET A 205 -5.95 11.58 12.10
CA MET A 205 -4.68 11.57 11.39
C MET A 205 -4.72 12.40 10.11
N ILE A 206 -3.58 13.00 9.74
CA ILE A 206 -3.44 13.73 8.46
C ILE A 206 -3.56 12.79 7.25
N ILE A 207 -3.34 11.48 7.41
CA ILE A 207 -3.61 10.48 6.37
C ILE A 207 -5.05 10.61 5.84
N TYR A 208 -6.03 10.82 6.71
CA TYR A 208 -7.42 11.00 6.30
C TYR A 208 -7.57 12.23 5.40
N ASP A 209 -7.02 13.36 5.82
CA ASP A 209 -7.06 14.61 5.06
C ASP A 209 -6.37 14.50 3.69
N ILE A 210 -5.27 13.74 3.60
CA ILE A 210 -4.54 13.52 2.34
C ILE A 210 -5.35 12.65 1.37
N VAL A 211 -5.92 11.55 1.85
CA VAL A 211 -6.73 10.65 1.02
C VAL A 211 -8.03 11.36 0.60
N ASP A 212 -8.65 12.13 1.50
CA ASP A 212 -9.84 12.92 1.20
C ASP A 212 -9.55 14.02 0.17
N TYR A 213 -8.40 14.68 0.27
CA TYR A 213 -7.95 15.63 -0.76
C TYR A 213 -7.70 14.96 -2.12
N ALA A 214 -7.21 13.72 -2.14
CA ALA A 214 -7.05 12.98 -3.38
C ALA A 214 -8.41 12.60 -4.00
N GLU A 215 -9.38 12.16 -3.20
CA GLU A 215 -10.69 11.74 -3.71
C GLU A 215 -11.61 12.93 -4.06
N SER A 216 -11.61 13.99 -3.26
CA SER A 216 -12.53 15.14 -3.41
C SER A 216 -11.92 16.34 -4.13
N GLY A 217 -10.58 16.47 -4.14
CA GLY A 217 -9.89 17.67 -4.59
C GLY A 217 -9.95 18.86 -3.63
N ILE A 218 -10.61 18.72 -2.47
CA ILE A 218 -10.78 19.79 -1.48
C ILE A 218 -9.70 19.68 -0.41
N ILE A 219 -8.95 20.76 -0.20
CA ILE A 219 -7.86 20.79 0.78
C ILE A 219 -8.40 21.17 2.16
N SER A 220 -8.14 20.34 3.17
CA SER A 220 -8.50 20.69 4.56
C SER A 220 -7.56 21.75 5.13
N ASN A 221 -8.07 22.61 6.02
CA ASN A 221 -7.27 23.64 6.70
C ASN A 221 -6.07 23.03 7.46
N ARG A 222 -6.22 21.80 7.95
CA ARG A 222 -5.16 21.05 8.64
C ARG A 222 -4.04 20.69 7.68
N LEU A 223 -4.41 20.06 6.57
CA LEU A 223 -3.47 19.67 5.53
C LEU A 223 -2.78 20.90 4.94
N GLN A 224 -3.49 22.00 4.72
CA GLN A 224 -2.94 23.24 4.17
C GLN A 224 -1.76 23.80 5.00
N LYS A 225 -1.82 23.71 6.34
CA LYS A 225 -0.75 24.18 7.24
C LYS A 225 0.52 23.35 7.08
N GLU A 226 0.38 22.02 7.04
CA GLU A 226 1.50 21.08 6.97
C GLU A 226 2.00 20.86 5.53
N MET A 227 1.18 21.21 4.53
CA MET A 227 1.40 20.99 3.10
C MET A 227 2.77 21.49 2.64
N LYS A 228 3.14 22.71 3.06
CA LYS A 228 4.42 23.32 2.65
C LYS A 228 5.60 22.45 3.08
N TYR A 229 5.54 21.88 4.28
CA TYR A 229 6.60 21.03 4.83
C TYR A 229 6.59 19.62 4.24
N LEU A 230 5.41 19.03 4.04
CA LEU A 230 5.27 17.68 3.45
C LEU A 230 5.69 17.61 1.98
N LEU A 231 5.60 18.71 1.23
CA LEU A 231 5.99 18.74 -0.19
C LEU A 231 7.49 18.97 -0.42
N GLN A 232 8.23 19.38 0.61
CA GLN A 232 9.68 19.58 0.54
C GLN A 232 10.40 18.25 0.40
N ARG A 233 11.44 18.23 -0.43
CA ARG A 233 12.31 17.05 -0.57
C ARG A 233 13.14 16.91 0.72
N PRO A 234 13.11 15.75 1.40
CA PRO A 234 13.91 15.56 2.60
C PRO A 234 15.40 15.63 2.23
N GLN A 235 16.13 16.53 2.89
CA GLN A 235 17.59 16.65 2.77
C GLN A 235 18.32 15.85 3.86
N THR A 236 17.68 15.66 5.01
CA THR A 236 18.19 14.90 6.16
C THR A 236 17.24 13.79 6.57
N GLU A 237 17.76 12.75 7.23
CA GLU A 237 16.94 11.64 7.74
C GLU A 237 15.99 12.11 8.86
N GLU A 238 16.41 13.07 9.69
CA GLU A 238 15.55 13.68 10.72
C GLU A 238 14.32 14.37 10.11
N MET A 239 14.51 15.12 9.01
CA MET A 239 13.41 15.75 8.29
C MET A 239 12.45 14.70 7.74
N ARG A 240 12.97 13.60 7.19
CA ARG A 240 12.15 12.48 6.71
C ARG A 240 11.36 11.83 7.85
N GLN A 241 11.98 11.56 8.99
CA GLN A 241 11.31 11.01 10.17
C GLN A 241 10.24 11.96 10.70
N ARG A 242 10.50 13.27 10.71
CA ARG A 242 9.52 14.28 11.11
C ARG A 242 8.34 14.36 10.15
N GLN A 243 8.57 14.29 8.84
CA GLN A 243 7.49 14.18 7.84
C GLN A 243 6.64 12.92 8.06
N LEU A 244 7.27 11.77 8.31
CA LEU A 244 6.54 10.53 8.63
C LEU A 244 5.75 10.66 9.92
N ARG A 245 6.31 11.28 10.95
CA ARG A 245 5.63 11.53 12.23
C ARG A 245 4.40 12.40 12.04
N ILE A 246 4.50 13.52 11.30
CA ILE A 246 3.35 14.41 11.03
C ILE A 246 2.20 13.65 10.38
N VAL A 247 2.51 12.78 9.41
CA VAL A 247 1.49 12.00 8.71
C VAL A 247 0.87 10.93 9.62
N SER A 248 1.69 10.27 10.45
CA SER A 248 1.28 9.14 11.30
C SER A 248 0.73 9.52 12.68
N GLU A 249 0.92 10.74 13.15
CA GLU A 249 0.53 11.15 14.49
C GLU A 249 -1.00 11.17 14.65
N VAL A 250 -1.49 10.39 15.63
CA VAL A 250 -2.89 10.42 16.07
C VAL A 250 -3.08 11.67 16.93
N ARG A 251 -3.62 12.74 16.34
CA ARG A 251 -3.92 13.96 17.10
C ARG A 251 -5.22 13.80 17.86
N CYS A 252 -5.19 13.92 19.19
CA CYS A 252 -6.40 14.00 19.99
C CYS A 252 -7.14 15.30 19.68
N PRO A 253 -8.48 15.28 19.53
CA PRO A 253 -9.28 16.51 19.58
C PRO A 253 -8.99 17.21 20.90
N SER A 254 -8.71 18.50 20.85
CA SER A 254 -8.32 19.33 22.01
C SER A 254 -9.42 19.49 23.07
N SER A 255 -10.45 18.64 23.08
CA SER A 255 -11.56 18.64 24.04
C SER A 255 -11.41 17.62 25.17
N VAL A 256 -10.31 16.86 25.24
CA VAL A 256 -9.96 16.10 26.44
C VAL A 256 -8.72 16.77 27.04
N SER A 257 -8.96 17.75 27.90
CA SER A 257 -7.97 18.18 28.89
C SER A 257 -7.37 16.92 29.50
N ALA A 258 -6.06 16.75 29.34
CA ALA A 258 -5.35 15.59 29.82
C ALA A 258 -5.61 15.39 31.31
N ILE A 259 -6.52 14.47 31.65
CA ILE A 259 -6.45 13.78 32.93
C ILE A 259 -5.15 12.99 32.85
N LYS A 260 -4.08 13.59 33.37
CA LYS A 260 -2.81 12.89 33.57
C LYS A 260 -3.13 11.66 34.43
N PRO A 261 -2.91 10.43 33.95
CA PRO A 261 -2.80 9.32 34.88
C PRO A 261 -1.59 9.68 35.75
N LEU A 262 -1.80 9.80 37.07
CA LEU A 262 -0.72 9.81 38.05
C LEU A 262 -0.07 8.42 38.06
N TYR A 263 0.66 8.10 37.01
CA TYR A 263 1.55 6.95 36.97
C TYR A 263 2.97 7.49 37.01
N ARG A 264 3.60 7.40 38.18
CA ARG A 264 5.03 7.60 38.34
C ARG A 264 5.76 6.67 37.36
N PRO A 265 6.77 7.15 36.62
CA PRO A 265 7.69 6.25 35.94
C PRO A 265 8.45 5.46 37.01
N TYR A 266 8.26 4.15 37.04
CA TYR A 266 9.15 3.26 37.77
C TYR A 266 10.51 3.31 37.05
N GLN A 267 11.51 3.95 37.67
CA GLN A 267 12.88 3.87 37.19
C GLN A 267 13.31 2.39 37.23
N GLN A 268 13.39 1.76 36.07
CA GLN A 268 14.08 0.48 35.94
C GLN A 268 15.58 0.72 36.15
N GLN A 269 16.00 0.71 37.41
CA GLN A 269 17.34 0.24 37.76
C GLN A 269 17.42 -1.23 37.33
N ASN A 270 18.00 -1.48 36.16
CA ASN A 270 18.48 -2.81 35.80
C ASN A 270 19.73 -3.12 36.65
N GLN A 271 19.50 -3.47 37.91
CA GLN A 271 20.33 -4.45 38.62
C GLN A 271 19.41 -5.63 38.93
N ILE A 272 19.31 -6.55 37.97
CA ILE A 272 18.64 -7.83 38.18
C ILE A 272 19.48 -8.61 39.20
N LYS A 273 19.09 -8.56 40.47
CA LYS A 273 19.46 -9.58 41.44
C LYS A 273 18.77 -10.86 41.00
N HIS A 274 19.53 -11.77 40.38
CA HIS A 274 19.08 -13.13 40.09
C HIS A 274 18.77 -13.85 41.41
N LEU A 275 17.51 -13.86 41.82
CA LEU A 275 16.98 -14.85 42.76
C LEU A 275 16.63 -16.09 41.94
N GLY A 276 17.65 -16.90 41.68
CA GLY A 276 17.54 -18.17 40.98
C GLY A 276 18.57 -19.15 41.53
N ARG A 277 18.10 -20.09 42.35
CA ARG A 277 18.86 -21.19 42.93
C ARG A 277 19.29 -22.17 41.83
N GLN A 278 20.26 -21.80 41.00
CA GLN A 278 20.93 -22.74 40.10
C GLN A 278 22.09 -23.39 40.85
N SER A 279 22.12 -24.72 40.93
CA SER A 279 23.20 -25.44 41.62
C SER A 279 24.54 -25.19 40.91
N LYS A 280 25.64 -25.06 41.67
CA LYS A 280 26.99 -24.85 41.12
C LYS A 280 27.36 -25.90 40.05
N GLN A 281 26.78 -27.09 40.13
CA GLN A 281 26.97 -28.18 39.17
C GLN A 281 26.34 -27.89 37.80
N ALA A 282 25.19 -27.23 37.76
CA ALA A 282 24.56 -26.82 36.51
C ALA A 282 25.41 -25.77 35.76
N LEU A 283 26.01 -24.83 36.48
CA LEU A 283 26.92 -23.83 35.90
C LEU A 283 28.19 -24.46 35.34
N MET A 284 28.80 -25.39 36.08
CA MET A 284 29.98 -26.13 35.60
C MET A 284 29.68 -26.98 34.36
N ASN A 285 28.49 -27.58 34.27
CA ASN A 285 28.08 -28.34 33.09
C ASN A 285 27.89 -27.44 31.86
N VAL A 286 27.28 -26.26 32.02
CA VAL A 286 27.13 -25.28 30.93
C VAL A 286 28.49 -24.77 30.46
N GLU A 287 29.44 -24.53 31.37
CA GLU A 287 30.77 -24.08 31.01
C GLU A 287 31.60 -25.16 30.31
N LYS A 288 31.51 -26.42 30.77
CA LYS A 288 32.08 -27.58 30.06
C LYS A 288 31.52 -27.71 28.65
N MET A 289 30.20 -27.61 28.48
CA MET A 289 29.57 -27.69 27.16
C MET A 289 30.02 -26.56 26.23
N LYS A 290 30.16 -25.32 26.75
CA LYS A 290 30.70 -24.20 25.98
C LYS A 290 32.15 -24.43 25.54
N LYS A 291 33.00 -24.97 26.42
CA LYS A 291 34.40 -25.30 26.10
C LYS A 291 34.48 -26.42 25.04
N ALA A 292 33.68 -27.48 25.18
CA ALA A 292 33.63 -28.57 24.21
C ALA A 292 33.20 -28.07 22.82
N TYR A 293 32.21 -27.17 22.76
CA TYR A 293 31.74 -26.60 21.49
C TYR A 293 32.78 -25.70 20.81
N LYS A 294 33.52 -24.90 21.59
CA LYS A 294 34.63 -24.09 21.07
C LYS A 294 35.75 -24.98 20.51
N MET A 295 36.16 -26.00 21.26
CA MET A 295 37.19 -26.93 20.78
C MET A 295 36.77 -27.71 19.54
N ALA A 296 35.51 -28.15 19.45
CA ALA A 296 34.98 -28.81 18.25
C ALA A 296 34.98 -27.88 17.03
N LYS A 297 34.63 -26.60 17.23
CA LYS A 297 34.65 -25.58 16.17
C LYS A 297 36.08 -25.29 15.70
N GLU A 298 37.04 -25.22 16.61
CA GLU A 298 38.46 -25.01 16.29
C GLU A 298 39.08 -26.23 15.59
N LYS A 299 38.74 -27.46 16.02
CA LYS A 299 39.19 -28.71 15.39
C LYS A 299 38.65 -28.87 13.96
N ASN A 300 37.40 -28.46 13.73
CA ASN A 300 36.80 -28.42 12.39
C ASN A 300 37.42 -27.32 11.49
N ALA A 301 37.93 -26.23 12.07
CA ALA A 301 38.63 -25.19 11.32
C ALA A 301 40.06 -25.61 10.92
N SER A 302 40.74 -26.43 11.72
CA SER A 302 42.09 -26.94 11.43
C SER A 302 42.16 -28.09 10.41
N VAL A 303 41.04 -28.78 10.14
CA VAL A 303 40.99 -29.91 9.19
C VAL A 303 40.63 -29.45 7.76
N GLY A 304 40.18 -28.20 7.58
CA GLY A 304 39.78 -27.63 6.29
C GLY A 304 40.90 -27.01 5.44
N THR A 305 42.16 -27.14 5.83
CA THR A 305 43.33 -26.53 5.15
C THR A 305 44.39 -27.55 4.71
N VAL A 306 43.97 -28.74 4.27
CA VAL A 306 44.81 -29.58 3.38
C VAL A 306 43.90 -30.26 2.35
N SER A 307 43.74 -29.62 1.19
CA SER A 307 43.45 -30.23 -0.11
C SER A 307 43.86 -29.22 -1.18
#